data_AF-A0A0Q8EE60-F1
#
_entry.id   AF-A0A0Q8EE60-F1
#
_cell.length_a   1.000
_cell.length_b   1.000
_cell.length_c   1.000
_cell.angle_alpha   90.00
_cell.angle_beta   90.00
_cell.angle_gamma   90.00
#
_symmetry.space_group_name_H-M   'P 1'
#
loop_
_entity.id
_entity.type
_entity.pdbx_description
1 polymer ?
#
loop_
_entity_poly.entity_id
_entity_poly.type
_entity_poly.pdbx_seq_one_letter_code
_entity_poly.pdbx_strand_id
1 'polypeptide(L)'
;MSENGSGRIARDRPLERRNPLSGLPDLRRFGANPDFWYPVAQSRSVRGGKVAATAFAGERMALFRGRSGAVHALEDRCAHRQVPLSMGVVDGETLRCCYHAWAYRGDGRISQIPYLSKGDGRPPRGVRAYPVREAYGLVFVFPGDPEKAAVTPLPEVPDFASPRYRTMTFSRTVRCHYSFMHENLLDMNHQFLHRGVVGKLQPKLLGYRSDQRSVEARYLFTHTGGKRNRSARVLAAEGIGSQASSDVMTIRTEYPYQTLDLVPENADHPVLRLWAVYVPEDAEQRTCHAYGLLMIKRPRIPAALQVAWPFIRHFTERVFAEDRMAVEAEQRAWDEQGEDRNHEVFPLILDVRDVLRANGVPLRPRAAAGAGTPACDGRACDDPAPGSGLLAAHPGNPAEPESPAPPGG
;
A
#
# COMPACT_ATOMS: atom_id res chain seq x y z
N MET A 1 -41.35 29.03 0.17
CA MET A 1 -40.16 28.75 -0.66
C MET A 1 -39.41 27.59 -0.03
N SER A 2 -39.50 26.40 -0.62
CA SER A 2 -38.76 25.21 -0.19
C SER A 2 -38.59 24.32 -1.40
N GLU A 3 -37.40 24.28 -1.99
CA GLU A 3 -37.08 23.39 -3.11
C GLU A 3 -36.48 22.09 -2.59
N ASN A 4 -37.07 20.97 -2.98
CA ASN A 4 -36.56 19.63 -2.67
C ASN A 4 -35.40 19.28 -3.61
N GLY A 5 -34.18 19.22 -3.07
CA GLY A 5 -33.03 18.66 -3.77
C GLY A 5 -33.14 17.14 -3.91
N SER A 6 -33.67 16.68 -5.05
CA SER A 6 -33.78 15.25 -5.38
C SER A 6 -32.39 14.61 -5.52
N GLY A 7 -32.00 13.81 -4.52
CA GLY A 7 -30.83 12.95 -4.60
C GLY A 7 -31.04 11.85 -5.65
N ARG A 8 -30.10 11.71 -6.60
CA ARG A 8 -30.18 10.68 -7.64
C ARG A 8 -30.09 9.29 -7.01
N ILE A 9 -31.16 8.52 -7.13
CA ILE A 9 -31.27 7.15 -6.61
C ILE A 9 -30.26 6.25 -7.34
N ALA A 10 -29.45 5.52 -6.58
CA ALA A 10 -28.56 4.49 -7.11
C ALA A 10 -29.40 3.39 -7.80
N ARG A 11 -29.06 3.07 -9.05
CA ARG A 11 -29.78 2.07 -9.83
C ARG A 11 -29.19 0.69 -9.55
N ASP A 12 -30.01 -0.26 -9.11
CA ASP A 12 -29.69 -1.68 -9.26
C ASP A 12 -29.53 -1.94 -10.76
N ARG A 13 -28.33 -2.39 -11.16
CA ARG A 13 -28.01 -2.64 -12.56
C ARG A 13 -28.33 -4.09 -12.89
N PRO A 14 -29.25 -4.39 -13.82
CA PRO A 14 -29.50 -5.78 -14.22
C PRO A 14 -28.23 -6.39 -14.82
N LEU A 15 -28.12 -7.72 -14.73
CA LEU A 15 -27.04 -8.54 -15.30
C LEU A 15 -27.14 -8.59 -16.84
N GLU A 16 -27.02 -7.44 -17.50
CA GLU A 16 -26.97 -7.33 -18.95
C GLU A 16 -25.60 -7.79 -19.49
N ARG A 17 -25.61 -8.50 -20.62
CA ARG A 17 -24.39 -8.90 -21.32
C ARG A 17 -23.70 -7.67 -21.91
N ARG A 18 -22.72 -7.11 -21.20
CA ARG A 18 -21.73 -6.19 -21.78
C ARG A 18 -20.90 -6.95 -22.82
N ASN A 19 -20.67 -6.32 -23.98
CA ASN A 19 -19.78 -6.88 -25.00
C ASN A 19 -18.33 -6.87 -24.48
N PRO A 20 -17.52 -7.95 -24.60
CA PRO A 20 -16.23 -8.01 -23.93
C PRO A 20 -15.18 -7.06 -24.53
N LEU A 21 -14.69 -6.15 -23.69
CA LEU A 21 -13.33 -5.59 -23.67
C LEU A 21 -12.72 -4.92 -24.92
N SER A 22 -13.39 -4.85 -26.08
CA SER A 22 -12.81 -4.25 -27.29
C SER A 22 -12.54 -2.75 -27.12
N GLY A 23 -11.28 -2.38 -26.83
CA GLY A 23 -10.79 -1.00 -26.77
C GLY A 23 -10.63 -0.39 -25.37
N LEU A 24 -10.87 -1.13 -24.27
CA LEU A 24 -10.55 -0.63 -22.93
C LEU A 24 -9.05 -0.84 -22.60
N PRO A 25 -8.37 0.14 -21.97
CA PRO A 25 -7.00 -0.03 -21.50
C PRO A 25 -6.83 -1.21 -20.52
N ASP A 26 -5.69 -1.88 -20.61
CA ASP A 26 -5.25 -2.93 -19.67
C ASP A 26 -5.18 -2.38 -18.23
N LEU A 27 -5.96 -2.96 -17.31
CA LEU A 27 -6.00 -2.57 -15.89
C LEU A 27 -4.65 -2.70 -15.19
N ARG A 28 -3.80 -3.66 -15.59
CA ARG A 28 -2.46 -3.86 -15.02
C ARG A 28 -1.47 -2.77 -15.43
N ARG A 29 -1.94 -1.78 -16.20
CA ARG A 29 -1.23 -0.52 -16.51
C ARG A 29 -1.70 0.66 -15.63
N PHE A 30 -2.59 0.43 -14.64
CA PHE A 30 -3.11 1.45 -13.73
C PHE A 30 -2.75 1.12 -12.28
N GLY A 31 -1.69 1.74 -11.79
CA GLY A 31 -1.19 1.59 -10.43
C GLY A 31 -2.10 2.20 -9.36
N ALA A 32 -1.82 1.87 -8.10
CA ALA A 32 -2.48 2.49 -6.95
C ALA A 32 -2.22 4.01 -6.92
N ASN A 33 -3.29 4.78 -6.77
CA ASN A 33 -3.25 6.23 -6.71
C ASN A 33 -2.63 6.71 -5.39
N PRO A 34 -1.53 7.49 -5.40
CA PRO A 34 -0.82 7.85 -4.18
C PRO A 34 -1.60 8.84 -3.29
N ASP A 35 -2.69 9.45 -3.76
CA ASP A 35 -3.49 10.43 -2.99
C ASP A 35 -4.49 9.76 -2.00
N PHE A 36 -4.12 8.64 -1.40
CA PHE A 36 -4.87 7.92 -0.37
C PHE A 36 -3.97 7.49 0.80
N TRP A 37 -4.58 7.10 1.92
CA TRP A 37 -3.87 6.61 3.11
C TRP A 37 -3.60 5.11 3.01
N TYR A 38 -2.33 4.73 2.90
CA TYR A 38 -1.92 3.33 2.81
C TYR A 38 -1.15 2.88 4.05
N PRO A 39 -1.47 1.72 4.65
CA PRO A 39 -0.65 1.15 5.70
C PRO A 39 0.66 0.64 5.10
N VAL A 40 1.79 1.08 5.67
CA VAL A 40 3.14 0.72 5.19
C VAL A 40 3.96 -0.06 6.22
N ALA A 41 3.44 -0.22 7.43
CA ALA A 41 3.97 -1.10 8.47
C ALA A 41 2.90 -1.42 9.53
N GLN A 42 3.17 -2.44 10.35
CA GLN A 42 2.49 -2.59 11.64
C GLN A 42 3.10 -1.60 12.64
N SER A 43 2.29 -0.92 13.45
CA SER A 43 2.77 0.04 14.45
C SER A 43 3.86 -0.55 15.37
N ARG A 44 3.66 -1.81 15.79
CA ARG A 44 4.60 -2.60 16.61
C ARG A 44 5.92 -3.01 15.93
N SER A 45 6.04 -2.93 14.60
CA SER A 45 7.31 -3.18 13.91
C SER A 45 8.19 -1.92 13.85
N VAL A 46 7.60 -0.72 13.94
CA VAL A 46 8.34 0.54 14.08
C VAL A 46 8.71 0.76 15.55
N ARG A 47 9.78 0.09 15.99
CA ARG A 47 10.30 0.13 17.36
C ARG A 47 11.17 1.38 17.57
N GLY A 48 11.10 1.98 18.76
CA GLY A 48 12.00 3.07 19.14
C GLY A 48 13.48 2.67 19.06
N GLY A 49 14.35 3.63 18.77
CA GLY A 49 15.80 3.43 18.59
C GLY A 49 16.22 2.82 17.24
N LYS A 50 15.29 2.28 16.45
CA LYS A 50 15.56 1.68 15.13
C LYS A 50 14.74 2.36 14.04
N VAL A 51 15.28 2.31 12.82
CA VAL A 51 14.58 2.70 11.59
C VAL A 51 14.08 1.43 10.89
N ALA A 52 12.90 1.48 10.27
CA ALA A 52 12.36 0.41 9.44
C ALA A 52 12.26 0.89 7.98
N ALA A 53 12.73 0.06 7.05
CA ALA A 53 12.52 0.29 5.62
C ALA A 53 11.12 -0.17 5.19
N THR A 54 10.50 0.58 4.28
CA THR A 54 9.29 0.19 3.55
C THR A 54 9.26 0.89 2.18
N ALA A 55 8.25 0.65 1.37
CA ALA A 55 8.08 1.34 0.09
C ALA A 55 6.60 1.50 -0.28
N PHE A 56 6.31 2.47 -1.16
CA PHE A 56 5.06 2.55 -1.89
C PHE A 56 5.37 2.78 -3.37
N ALA A 57 4.94 1.88 -4.25
CA ALA A 57 5.12 1.99 -5.70
C ALA A 57 6.58 2.31 -6.12
N GLY A 58 7.57 1.69 -5.49
CA GLY A 58 9.00 1.94 -5.70
C GLY A 58 9.59 3.14 -4.95
N GLU A 59 8.77 4.04 -4.39
CA GLU A 59 9.23 5.12 -3.51
C GLU A 59 9.60 4.55 -2.14
N ARG A 60 10.91 4.40 -1.89
CA ARG A 60 11.43 3.86 -0.62
C ARG A 60 11.28 4.86 0.52
N MET A 61 10.87 4.37 1.68
CA MET A 61 10.61 5.17 2.88
C MET A 61 11.31 4.60 4.12
N ALA A 62 11.87 5.51 4.93
CA ALA A 62 12.45 5.23 6.22
C ALA A 62 11.45 5.64 7.31
N LEU A 63 10.88 4.65 8.01
CA LEU A 63 9.99 4.85 9.16
C LEU A 63 10.79 4.88 10.45
N PHE A 64 10.58 5.88 11.30
CA PHE A 64 11.18 5.90 12.63
C PHE A 64 10.19 6.40 13.70
N ARG A 65 10.38 5.95 14.93
CA ARG A 65 9.60 6.39 16.09
C ARG A 65 10.46 7.27 16.99
N GLY A 66 10.13 8.56 17.08
CA GLY A 66 10.80 9.50 17.98
C GLY A 66 10.57 9.15 19.45
N ARG A 67 11.37 9.73 20.35
CA ARG A 67 11.25 9.54 21.80
C ARG A 67 9.91 10.06 22.36
N SER A 68 9.29 11.04 21.70
CA SER A 68 7.88 11.44 21.92
C SER A 68 6.86 10.32 21.69
N GLY A 69 7.25 9.22 21.05
CA GLY A 69 6.37 8.11 20.66
C GLY A 69 5.76 8.26 19.26
N ALA A 70 5.85 9.44 18.64
CA ALA A 70 5.32 9.68 17.29
C ALA A 70 6.12 8.93 16.21
N VAL A 71 5.42 8.40 15.19
CA VAL A 71 6.05 7.83 13.99
C VAL A 71 6.15 8.88 12.88
N HIS A 72 7.30 8.88 12.22
CA HIS A 72 7.59 9.70 11.05
C HIS A 72 8.02 8.82 9.88
N ALA A 73 7.73 9.29 8.66
CA ALA A 73 8.12 8.64 7.42
C ALA A 73 8.90 9.64 6.56
N LEU A 74 10.15 9.32 6.24
CA LEU A 74 11.02 10.10 5.37
C LEU A 74 11.35 9.32 4.10
N GLU A 75 11.78 10.00 3.04
CA GLU A 75 12.39 9.37 1.88
C GLU A 75 13.66 8.61 2.30
N ASP A 76 13.80 7.36 1.84
CA ASP A 76 14.93 6.50 2.20
C ASP A 76 16.20 6.77 1.35
N ARG A 77 16.68 8.03 1.43
CA ARG A 77 17.82 8.54 0.69
C ARG A 77 18.45 9.74 1.41
N CYS A 78 19.60 9.56 2.05
CA CYS A 78 20.34 10.65 2.70
C CYS A 78 20.67 11.79 1.71
N ALA A 79 20.39 13.04 2.08
CA ALA A 79 20.61 14.21 1.24
C ALA A 79 22.09 14.49 0.92
N HIS A 80 23.04 13.89 1.66
CA HIS A 80 24.48 14.06 1.43
C HIS A 80 25.02 13.12 0.33
N ARG A 81 24.92 11.80 0.50
CA ARG A 81 25.48 10.78 -0.42
C ARG A 81 24.52 9.62 -0.69
N GLN A 82 23.21 9.86 -0.60
CA GLN A 82 22.14 8.96 -1.00
C GLN A 82 22.04 7.60 -0.28
N VAL A 83 22.95 7.30 0.67
CA VAL A 83 22.86 6.14 1.57
C VAL A 83 21.47 6.07 2.21
N PRO A 84 20.81 4.89 2.26
CA PRO A 84 19.52 4.72 2.89
C PRO A 84 19.50 5.23 4.33
N LEU A 85 18.48 6.02 4.67
CA LEU A 85 18.20 6.46 6.04
C LEU A 85 17.68 5.31 6.92
N SER A 86 17.13 4.26 6.31
CA SER A 86 16.76 2.99 6.95
C SER A 86 17.95 2.22 7.56
N MET A 87 19.18 2.49 7.10
CA MET A 87 20.40 1.99 7.74
C MET A 87 20.87 2.85 8.93
N GLY A 88 20.16 3.95 9.23
CA GLY A 88 20.48 4.88 10.31
C GLY A 88 20.00 4.42 11.69
N VAL A 89 20.13 5.32 12.66
CA VAL A 89 19.67 5.14 14.05
C VAL A 89 18.76 6.27 14.48
N VAL A 90 17.92 6.03 15.50
CA VAL A 90 17.05 7.08 16.06
C VAL A 90 17.70 7.64 17.32
N ASP A 91 17.86 8.96 17.36
CA ASP A 91 18.38 9.72 18.49
C ASP A 91 17.38 10.85 18.85
N GLY A 92 16.78 10.74 20.03
CA GLY A 92 15.72 11.66 20.48
C GLY A 92 14.54 11.70 19.52
N GLU A 93 14.29 12.87 18.93
CA GLU A 93 13.23 13.08 17.91
C GLU A 93 13.78 13.08 16.47
N THR A 94 14.99 12.54 16.25
CA THR A 94 15.69 12.61 14.96
C THR A 94 16.19 11.26 14.46
N LEU A 95 16.25 11.10 13.15
CA LEU A 95 16.92 10.01 12.48
C LEU A 95 18.33 10.47 12.10
N ARG A 96 19.38 9.77 12.55
CA ARG A 96 20.77 10.00 12.14
C ARG A 96 21.19 9.02 11.06
N CYS A 97 21.67 9.53 9.92
CA CYS A 97 22.25 8.71 8.86
C CYS A 97 23.53 8.02 9.36
N CYS A 98 23.67 6.72 9.12
CA CYS A 98 24.81 5.91 9.59
C CYS A 98 26.18 6.34 9.03
N TYR A 99 26.24 7.02 7.88
CA TYR A 99 27.51 7.32 7.22
C TYR A 99 28.24 8.53 7.82
N HIS A 100 27.56 9.67 7.94
CA HIS A 100 28.16 10.93 8.41
C HIS A 100 27.32 11.62 9.51
N ALA A 101 26.42 10.88 10.16
CA ALA A 101 25.59 11.31 11.29
C ALA A 101 24.77 12.62 11.09
N TRP A 102 24.47 12.98 9.82
CA TRP A 102 23.48 14.01 9.49
C TRP A 102 22.14 13.62 10.13
N ALA A 103 21.59 14.51 10.95
CA ALA A 103 20.35 14.29 11.68
C ALA A 103 19.16 14.93 10.94
N TYR A 104 18.09 14.18 10.80
CA TYR A 104 16.85 14.57 10.14
C TYR A 104 15.70 14.57 11.15
N ARG A 105 14.89 15.62 11.13
CA ARG A 105 13.64 15.72 11.90
C ARG A 105 12.52 14.95 11.19
N GLY A 106 11.41 14.74 11.89
CA GLY A 106 10.19 14.16 11.30
C GLY A 106 9.57 14.95 10.14
N ASP A 107 9.93 16.24 9.97
CA ASP A 107 9.56 17.07 8.80
C ASP A 107 10.59 17.00 7.64
N GLY A 108 11.52 16.05 7.70
CA GLY A 108 12.55 15.81 6.68
C GLY A 108 13.70 16.81 6.67
N ARG A 109 13.61 17.90 7.45
CA ARG A 109 14.66 18.92 7.55
C ARG A 109 15.86 18.41 8.32
N ILE A 110 17.05 18.83 7.87
CA ILE A 110 18.30 18.56 8.58
C ILE A 110 18.36 19.44 9.84
N SER A 111 18.50 18.83 11.01
CA SER A 111 18.67 19.52 12.29
C SER A 111 20.13 19.69 12.71
N GLN A 112 21.03 18.80 12.27
CA GLN A 112 22.44 18.82 12.64
C GLN A 112 23.30 18.18 11.54
N ILE A 113 24.40 18.85 11.21
CA ILE A 113 25.55 18.29 10.48
C ILE A 113 26.73 18.34 11.48
N PRO A 114 27.24 17.21 12.00
CA PRO A 114 28.13 17.23 13.16
C PRO A 114 29.44 18.01 13.02
N TYR A 115 29.91 18.22 11.78
CA TYR A 115 31.18 18.84 11.43
C TYR A 115 31.02 20.24 10.80
N LEU A 116 29.81 20.83 10.85
CA LEU A 116 29.59 22.23 10.50
C LEU A 116 29.21 23.03 11.75
N SER A 117 29.80 24.21 11.88
CA SER A 117 29.58 25.14 12.99
C SER A 117 28.27 25.91 12.83
N LYS A 118 27.71 26.39 13.95
CA LYS A 118 26.59 27.34 13.90
C LYS A 118 27.06 28.65 13.29
N GLY A 119 26.61 28.95 12.07
CA GLY A 119 27.03 30.13 11.31
C GLY A 119 27.56 29.79 9.92
N ASP A 120 27.97 28.54 9.69
CA ASP A 120 28.27 28.03 8.36
C ASP A 120 27.03 28.08 7.46
N GLY A 121 27.24 28.12 6.14
CA GLY A 121 26.19 28.32 5.14
C GLY A 121 24.97 27.40 5.32
N ARG A 122 23.78 27.93 5.03
CA ARG A 122 22.49 27.28 5.30
C ARG A 122 22.50 25.82 4.79
N PRO A 123 22.22 24.81 5.65
CA PRO A 123 22.22 23.42 5.23
C PRO A 123 21.14 23.17 4.16
N PRO A 124 21.30 22.13 3.32
CA PRO A 124 20.28 21.73 2.35
C PRO A 124 18.91 21.53 3.00
N ARG A 125 17.82 21.65 2.22
CA ARG A 125 16.45 21.54 2.76
C ARG A 125 16.18 20.20 3.47
N GLY A 126 16.91 19.15 3.11
CA GLY A 126 16.81 17.81 3.69
C GLY A 126 16.25 16.80 2.69
N VAL A 127 15.31 15.98 3.14
CA VAL A 127 14.65 14.92 2.36
C VAL A 127 13.14 15.13 2.35
N ARG A 128 12.41 14.46 1.44
CA ARG A 128 10.94 14.44 1.50
C ARG A 128 10.48 13.78 2.79
N ALA A 129 9.48 14.37 3.45
CA ALA A 129 8.70 13.73 4.51
C ALA A 129 7.30 13.43 3.97
N TYR A 130 6.69 12.35 4.47
CA TYR A 130 5.33 11.97 4.14
C TYR A 130 4.40 12.17 5.34
N PRO A 131 3.14 12.61 5.15
CA PRO A 131 2.16 12.61 6.21
C PRO A 131 1.97 11.20 6.79
N VAL A 132 1.93 11.10 8.13
CA VAL A 132 1.77 9.82 8.87
C VAL A 132 0.56 9.92 9.80
N ARG A 133 -0.20 8.83 9.90
CA ARG A 133 -1.19 8.62 10.96
C ARG A 133 -1.07 7.17 11.48
N GLU A 134 -1.03 6.98 12.80
CA GLU A 134 -1.13 5.64 13.38
C GLU A 134 -2.59 5.34 13.74
N ALA A 135 -3.14 4.26 13.19
CA ALA A 135 -4.52 3.83 13.41
C ALA A 135 -4.63 2.31 13.29
N TYR A 136 -5.56 1.70 14.01
CA TYR A 136 -5.85 0.25 13.92
C TYR A 136 -4.64 -0.70 14.13
N GLY A 137 -3.60 -0.23 14.83
CA GLY A 137 -2.34 -0.96 15.01
C GLY A 137 -1.41 -0.97 13.79
N LEU A 138 -1.69 -0.12 12.79
CA LEU A 138 -0.94 0.08 11.55
C LEU A 138 -0.37 1.51 11.48
N VAL A 139 0.70 1.68 10.73
CA VAL A 139 1.25 2.99 10.35
C VAL A 139 0.75 3.32 8.95
N PHE A 140 -0.14 4.29 8.83
CA PHE A 140 -0.59 4.82 7.54
C PHE A 140 0.31 5.97 7.10
N VAL A 141 0.68 5.95 5.82
CA VAL A 141 1.36 7.04 5.11
C VAL A 141 0.43 7.56 4.02
N PHE A 142 0.56 8.85 3.67
CA PHE A 142 0.00 9.43 2.46
C PHE A 142 1.12 9.64 1.43
N PRO A 143 1.29 8.75 0.42
CA PRO A 143 2.41 8.81 -0.53
C PRO A 143 2.34 9.95 -1.54
N GLY A 144 1.16 10.53 -1.77
CA GLY A 144 0.91 11.52 -2.80
C GLY A 144 1.20 12.96 -2.39
N ASP A 145 0.31 13.86 -2.79
CA ASP A 145 0.39 15.28 -2.48
C ASP A 145 0.08 15.53 -1.00
N PRO A 146 1.04 16.01 -0.18
CA PRO A 146 0.83 16.18 1.26
C PRO A 146 -0.29 17.18 1.59
N GLU A 147 -0.61 18.13 0.69
CA GLU A 147 -1.72 19.08 0.90
C GLU A 147 -3.09 18.38 0.87
N LYS A 148 -3.22 17.28 0.12
CA LYS A 148 -4.45 16.48 0.05
C LYS A 148 -4.65 15.60 1.29
N ALA A 149 -3.58 15.25 2.00
CA ALA A 149 -3.64 14.38 3.18
C ALA A 149 -4.54 14.94 4.32
N ALA A 150 -4.68 16.27 4.39
CA ALA A 150 -5.55 16.93 5.37
C ALA A 150 -7.05 16.69 5.09
N VAL A 151 -7.46 16.74 3.82
CA VAL A 151 -8.86 16.58 3.37
C VAL A 151 -9.24 15.14 3.04
N THR A 152 -8.26 14.25 2.81
CA THR A 152 -8.52 12.82 2.61
C THR A 152 -8.70 12.11 3.96
N PRO A 153 -9.87 11.48 4.22
CA PRO A 153 -10.11 10.75 5.46
C PRO A 153 -9.25 9.48 5.53
N LEU A 154 -8.93 9.03 6.75
CA LEU A 154 -8.46 7.66 6.96
C LEU A 154 -9.57 6.67 6.59
N PRO A 155 -9.24 5.44 6.17
CA PRO A 155 -10.24 4.39 6.01
C PRO A 155 -10.96 4.13 7.33
N GLU A 156 -12.29 4.10 7.30
CA GLU A 156 -13.07 3.64 8.43
C GLU A 156 -12.97 2.11 8.54
N VAL A 157 -12.67 1.61 9.73
CA VAL A 157 -12.71 0.18 10.05
C VAL A 157 -13.70 -0.05 11.19
N PRO A 158 -15.00 -0.23 10.87
CA PRO A 158 -16.04 -0.46 11.86
C PRO A 158 -15.72 -1.64 12.77
N ASP A 159 -16.19 -1.58 14.01
CA ASP A 159 -16.00 -2.61 15.04
C ASP A 159 -14.54 -2.96 15.43
N PHE A 160 -13.49 -2.34 14.87
CA PHE A 160 -12.10 -2.67 15.22
C PHE A 160 -11.81 -2.60 16.74
N ALA A 161 -12.33 -1.55 17.40
CA ALA A 161 -12.18 -1.33 18.83
C ALA A 161 -13.31 -1.97 19.67
N SER A 162 -14.25 -2.68 19.03
CA SER A 162 -15.44 -3.22 19.68
C SER A 162 -15.09 -4.45 20.53
N PRO A 163 -15.49 -4.51 21.82
CA PRO A 163 -15.25 -5.68 22.66
C PRO A 163 -16.01 -6.93 22.19
N ARG A 164 -16.96 -6.77 21.25
CA ARG A 164 -17.67 -7.87 20.57
C ARG A 164 -16.75 -8.72 19.69
N TYR A 165 -15.61 -8.19 19.23
CA TYR A 165 -14.74 -8.86 18.27
C TYR A 165 -13.34 -9.16 18.83
N ARG A 166 -12.65 -10.10 18.19
CA ARG A 166 -11.21 -10.34 18.35
C ARG A 166 -10.55 -10.21 16.98
N THR A 167 -9.61 -9.27 16.87
CA THR A 167 -8.97 -8.93 15.60
C THR A 167 -7.69 -9.74 15.37
N MET A 168 -7.53 -10.26 14.15
CA MET A 168 -6.32 -10.85 13.63
C MET A 168 -5.77 -9.97 12.51
N THR A 169 -4.53 -9.48 12.67
CA THR A 169 -3.85 -8.65 11.67
C THR A 169 -3.08 -9.51 10.67
N PHE A 170 -3.41 -9.37 9.40
CA PHE A 170 -2.65 -9.87 8.26
C PHE A 170 -1.71 -8.79 7.71
N SER A 171 -0.55 -9.24 7.24
CA SER A 171 0.53 -8.45 6.65
C SER A 171 1.41 -9.46 5.90
N ARG A 172 1.27 -9.51 4.59
CA ARG A 172 1.88 -10.52 3.72
C ARG A 172 2.19 -9.91 2.35
N THR A 173 3.42 -10.06 1.88
CA THR A 173 3.80 -9.76 0.50
C THR A 173 3.24 -10.82 -0.46
N VAL A 174 2.66 -10.36 -1.58
CA VAL A 174 2.10 -11.16 -2.68
C VAL A 174 2.70 -10.64 -3.98
N ARG A 175 3.22 -11.53 -4.83
CA ARG A 175 3.84 -11.16 -6.13
C ARG A 175 2.80 -11.03 -7.22
N CYS A 176 1.90 -10.07 -7.06
CA CYS A 176 0.94 -9.68 -8.09
C CYS A 176 0.63 -8.18 -8.04
N HIS A 177 0.16 -7.64 -9.17
CA HIS A 177 -0.49 -6.33 -9.24
C HIS A 177 -1.67 -6.27 -8.27
N TYR A 178 -1.82 -5.14 -7.57
CA TYR A 178 -2.78 -4.98 -6.47
C TYR A 178 -4.23 -5.33 -6.88
N SER A 179 -4.60 -5.08 -8.13
CA SER A 179 -5.94 -5.40 -8.64
C SER A 179 -6.27 -6.90 -8.71
N PHE A 180 -5.28 -7.80 -8.82
CA PHE A 180 -5.56 -9.26 -8.79
C PHE A 180 -6.20 -9.66 -7.46
N MET A 181 -5.72 -9.10 -6.35
CA MET A 181 -6.31 -9.33 -5.02
C MET A 181 -7.74 -8.77 -4.92
N HIS A 182 -8.00 -7.61 -5.54
CA HIS A 182 -9.35 -7.03 -5.57
C HIS A 182 -10.34 -7.91 -6.35
N GLU A 183 -9.93 -8.40 -7.51
CA GLU A 183 -10.74 -9.29 -8.35
C GLU A 183 -10.97 -10.65 -7.66
N ASN A 184 -9.91 -11.26 -7.11
CA ASN A 184 -9.98 -12.49 -6.31
C ASN A 184 -10.96 -12.37 -5.13
N LEU A 185 -10.85 -11.36 -4.26
CA LEU A 185 -11.71 -11.26 -3.08
C LEU A 185 -13.20 -11.04 -3.43
N LEU A 186 -13.53 -10.46 -4.60
CA LEU A 186 -14.92 -10.21 -4.99
C LEU A 186 -15.54 -11.35 -5.82
N ASP A 187 -14.74 -12.13 -6.56
CA ASP A 187 -15.24 -13.28 -7.32
C ASP A 187 -15.48 -14.51 -6.43
N MET A 188 -16.66 -14.66 -5.84
CA MET A 188 -16.94 -15.86 -5.05
C MET A 188 -17.02 -17.15 -5.86
N ASN A 189 -16.97 -17.12 -7.20
CA ASN A 189 -16.92 -18.36 -7.99
C ASN A 189 -15.59 -19.11 -7.81
N HIS A 190 -14.50 -18.43 -7.40
CA HIS A 190 -13.23 -19.10 -7.11
C HIS A 190 -13.29 -20.08 -5.92
N GLN A 191 -14.39 -20.16 -5.16
CA GLN A 191 -14.55 -21.10 -4.02
C GLN A 191 -14.31 -22.58 -4.37
N PHE A 192 -14.32 -22.94 -5.66
CA PHE A 192 -13.82 -24.24 -6.13
C PHE A 192 -12.36 -24.51 -5.75
N LEU A 193 -11.51 -23.47 -5.69
CA LEU A 193 -10.13 -23.51 -5.19
C LEU A 193 -10.09 -24.04 -3.75
N HIS A 194 -10.87 -23.43 -2.87
CA HIS A 194 -10.94 -23.76 -1.44
C HIS A 194 -11.72 -25.03 -1.09
N ARG A 195 -12.13 -25.84 -2.06
CA ARG A 195 -12.94 -27.06 -1.82
C ARG A 195 -12.30 -28.04 -0.84
N GLY A 196 -10.97 -28.07 -0.73
CA GLY A 196 -10.22 -28.88 0.24
C GLY A 196 -10.08 -28.27 1.64
N VAL A 197 -10.37 -26.97 1.78
CA VAL A 197 -10.26 -26.21 3.04
C VAL A 197 -11.63 -25.94 3.65
N VAL A 198 -12.59 -25.48 2.84
CA VAL A 198 -13.93 -25.02 3.27
C VAL A 198 -15.05 -26.04 2.95
N GLY A 199 -14.79 -26.96 2.00
CA GLY A 199 -15.76 -27.95 1.51
C GLY A 199 -16.50 -27.46 0.26
N LYS A 200 -17.59 -28.14 -0.15
CA LYS A 200 -18.43 -27.62 -1.24
C LYS A 200 -19.35 -26.54 -0.70
N LEU A 201 -19.05 -25.30 -1.10
CA LEU A 201 -19.93 -24.15 -1.01
C LEU A 201 -20.44 -23.84 -2.41
N GLN A 202 -21.74 -23.57 -2.54
CA GLN A 202 -22.28 -22.96 -3.74
C GLN A 202 -22.63 -21.50 -3.43
N PRO A 203 -21.86 -20.52 -3.93
CA PRO A 203 -22.21 -19.12 -3.83
C PRO A 203 -23.36 -18.83 -4.81
N LYS A 204 -24.35 -18.06 -4.37
CA LYS A 204 -25.37 -17.48 -5.24
C LYS A 204 -25.33 -15.97 -5.08
N LEU A 205 -24.99 -15.24 -6.15
CA LEU A 205 -25.12 -13.79 -6.17
C LEU A 205 -26.61 -13.43 -6.00
N LEU A 206 -26.94 -12.68 -4.95
CA LEU A 206 -28.28 -12.15 -4.69
C LEU A 206 -28.51 -10.84 -5.45
N GLY A 207 -27.43 -10.06 -5.61
CA GLY A 207 -27.43 -8.77 -6.30
C GLY A 207 -26.12 -8.04 -6.03
N TYR A 208 -25.85 -6.99 -6.81
CA TYR A 208 -24.71 -6.11 -6.61
C TYR A 208 -25.05 -4.68 -7.05
N ARG A 209 -24.30 -3.72 -6.53
CA ARG A 209 -24.36 -2.30 -6.88
C ARG A 209 -22.96 -1.81 -7.24
N SER A 210 -22.89 -0.84 -8.15
CA SER A 210 -21.65 -0.24 -8.62
C SER A 210 -21.84 1.26 -8.83
N ASP A 211 -20.83 2.03 -8.46
CA ASP A 211 -20.72 3.48 -8.71
C ASP A 211 -19.30 3.82 -9.20
N GLN A 212 -18.92 5.10 -9.24
CA GLN A 212 -17.61 5.54 -9.75
C GLN A 212 -16.41 5.15 -8.86
N ARG A 213 -16.64 4.82 -7.57
CA ARG A 213 -15.61 4.52 -6.57
C ARG A 213 -15.81 3.18 -5.88
N SER A 214 -16.98 2.57 -5.97
CA SER A 214 -17.31 1.35 -5.25
C SER A 214 -18.07 0.30 -6.05
N VAL A 215 -17.88 -0.96 -5.65
CA VAL A 215 -18.67 -2.12 -6.08
C VAL A 215 -18.99 -2.95 -4.85
N GLU A 216 -20.27 -3.22 -4.60
CA GLU A 216 -20.75 -4.01 -3.47
C GLU A 216 -21.60 -5.18 -3.97
N ALA A 217 -21.23 -6.41 -3.63
CA ALA A 217 -21.97 -7.62 -3.97
C ALA A 217 -22.45 -8.35 -2.71
N ARG A 218 -23.65 -8.96 -2.81
CA ARG A 218 -24.22 -9.81 -1.76
C ARG A 218 -24.34 -11.24 -2.27
N TYR A 219 -23.71 -12.17 -1.58
CA TYR A 219 -23.72 -13.60 -1.89
C TYR A 219 -24.43 -14.37 -0.79
N LEU A 220 -25.32 -15.28 -1.19
CA LEU A 220 -25.86 -16.32 -0.33
C LEU A 220 -24.95 -17.55 -0.40
N PHE A 221 -24.52 -18.05 0.74
CA PHE A 221 -23.75 -19.28 0.83
C PHE A 221 -24.62 -20.44 1.30
N THR A 222 -24.83 -21.42 0.41
CA THR A 222 -25.52 -22.66 0.75
C THR A 222 -24.50 -23.81 0.86
N HIS A 223 -24.49 -24.49 2.00
CA HIS A 223 -23.66 -25.69 2.21
C HIS A 223 -24.27 -26.90 1.50
N THR A 224 -23.68 -27.31 0.37
CA THR A 224 -24.15 -28.46 -0.45
C THR A 224 -23.47 -29.79 -0.08
N GLY A 225 -22.79 -29.85 1.08
CA GLY A 225 -22.23 -31.07 1.67
C GLY A 225 -20.79 -31.43 1.26
N GLY A 226 -20.06 -32.09 2.16
CA GLY A 226 -18.69 -32.57 1.90
C GLY A 226 -17.91 -32.92 3.18
N LYS A 227 -16.83 -33.70 3.06
CA LYS A 227 -15.95 -34.05 4.18
C LYS A 227 -15.13 -32.83 4.62
N ARG A 228 -15.61 -32.07 5.61
CA ARG A 228 -14.83 -31.03 6.30
C ARG A 228 -13.60 -31.62 6.99
N ASN A 229 -12.45 -30.98 6.83
CA ASN A 229 -11.23 -31.27 7.60
C ASN A 229 -11.44 -30.95 9.11
N ARG A 230 -10.60 -31.51 10.00
CA ARG A 230 -10.83 -31.42 11.47
C ARG A 230 -10.89 -29.98 11.99
N SER A 231 -10.15 -29.04 11.39
CA SER A 231 -10.17 -27.62 11.74
C SER A 231 -11.50 -26.94 11.37
N ALA A 232 -12.03 -27.16 10.17
CA ALA A 232 -13.34 -26.60 9.76
C ALA A 232 -14.52 -27.16 10.55
N ARG A 233 -14.38 -28.36 11.15
CA ARG A 233 -15.39 -28.92 12.06
C ARG A 233 -15.51 -28.16 13.39
N VAL A 234 -14.43 -27.54 13.88
CA VAL A 234 -14.45 -26.73 15.12
C VAL A 234 -15.13 -25.39 14.87
N LEU A 235 -14.80 -24.72 13.76
CA LEU A 235 -15.48 -23.49 13.30
C LEU A 235 -17.01 -23.67 13.16
N ALA A 236 -17.44 -24.80 12.61
CA ALA A 236 -18.85 -25.15 12.47
C ALA A 236 -19.59 -25.39 13.79
N ALA A 237 -18.88 -25.86 14.82
CA ALA A 237 -19.47 -26.12 16.14
C ALA A 237 -19.77 -24.83 16.93
N GLU A 238 -19.11 -23.71 16.60
CA GLU A 238 -19.34 -22.39 17.21
C GLU A 238 -20.25 -21.47 16.37
N GLY A 239 -20.83 -21.99 15.27
CA GLY A 239 -21.85 -21.28 14.48
C GLY A 239 -21.34 -20.56 13.22
N ILE A 240 -20.12 -20.84 12.74
CA ILE A 240 -19.68 -20.43 11.40
C ILE A 240 -19.81 -21.65 10.47
N GLY A 241 -20.90 -21.71 9.70
CA GLY A 241 -21.25 -22.87 8.88
C GLY A 241 -21.99 -23.98 9.63
N SER A 242 -22.96 -23.60 10.48
CA SER A 242 -23.94 -24.54 11.07
C SER A 242 -24.82 -25.16 9.96
N GLN A 243 -25.37 -26.36 10.18
CA GLN A 243 -26.01 -27.16 9.11
C GLN A 243 -27.36 -26.61 8.57
N ALA A 244 -27.84 -25.45 9.02
CA ALA A 244 -29.16 -24.93 8.66
C ALA A 244 -29.26 -23.39 8.54
N SER A 245 -28.17 -22.62 8.66
CA SER A 245 -28.22 -21.17 8.40
C SER A 245 -27.86 -20.88 6.94
N SER A 246 -28.63 -20.01 6.29
CA SER A 246 -28.15 -19.33 5.11
C SER A 246 -27.30 -18.14 5.56
N ASP A 247 -26.04 -18.11 5.12
CA ASP A 247 -25.11 -17.06 5.52
C ASP A 247 -24.99 -16.07 4.35
N VAL A 248 -25.27 -14.79 4.62
CA VAL A 248 -25.16 -13.71 3.62
C VAL A 248 -23.81 -13.03 3.80
N MET A 249 -22.97 -13.13 2.77
CA MET A 249 -21.70 -12.44 2.68
C MET A 249 -21.87 -11.17 1.84
N THR A 250 -21.51 -10.02 2.39
CA THR A 250 -21.46 -8.75 1.65
C THR A 250 -20.00 -8.39 1.44
N ILE A 251 -19.57 -8.23 0.19
CA ILE A 251 -18.20 -7.87 -0.18
C ILE A 251 -18.23 -6.54 -0.91
N ARG A 252 -17.45 -5.57 -0.45
CA ARG A 252 -17.40 -4.21 -1.01
C ARG A 252 -15.97 -3.85 -1.35
N THR A 253 -15.72 -3.52 -2.62
CA THR A 253 -14.56 -2.71 -3.01
C THR A 253 -14.97 -1.25 -2.91
N GLU A 254 -14.22 -0.46 -2.17
CA GLU A 254 -14.36 1.00 -2.15
C GLU A 254 -12.96 1.59 -2.22
N TYR A 255 -12.60 2.11 -3.40
CA TYR A 255 -11.21 2.34 -3.76
C TYR A 255 -10.45 3.19 -2.73
N PRO A 256 -9.25 2.79 -2.26
CA PRO A 256 -8.46 1.59 -2.62
C PRO A 256 -8.67 0.39 -1.67
N TYR A 257 -9.70 0.40 -0.83
CA TYR A 257 -9.92 -0.59 0.23
C TYR A 257 -10.91 -1.67 -0.19
N GLN A 258 -10.93 -2.78 0.55
CA GLN A 258 -11.96 -3.80 0.47
C GLN A 258 -12.47 -4.20 1.85
N THR A 259 -13.76 -4.53 1.92
CA THR A 259 -14.39 -5.11 3.10
C THR A 259 -15.20 -6.36 2.75
N LEU A 260 -15.32 -7.26 3.72
CA LEU A 260 -16.18 -8.45 3.66
C LEU A 260 -16.85 -8.64 5.02
N ASP A 261 -18.18 -8.62 5.04
CA ASP A 261 -19.00 -8.89 6.21
C ASP A 261 -19.79 -10.19 6.00
N LEU A 262 -19.67 -11.15 6.93
CA LEU A 262 -20.45 -12.39 6.93
C LEU A 262 -21.54 -12.31 8.01
N VAL A 263 -22.80 -12.24 7.57
CA VAL A 263 -23.99 -12.11 8.43
C VAL A 263 -24.87 -13.36 8.27
N PRO A 264 -25.01 -14.19 9.33
CA PRO A 264 -26.03 -15.24 9.35
C PRO A 264 -27.43 -14.64 9.30
N GLU A 265 -28.36 -15.29 8.60
CA GLU A 265 -29.75 -14.85 8.39
C GLU A 265 -30.49 -14.37 9.65
N ASN A 266 -30.20 -14.94 10.82
CA ASN A 266 -30.84 -14.63 12.11
C ASN A 266 -29.92 -13.85 13.08
N ALA A 267 -29.09 -12.92 12.58
CA ALA A 267 -28.14 -12.17 13.42
C ALA A 267 -28.01 -10.69 13.04
N ASP A 268 -28.19 -9.79 14.02
CA ASP A 268 -28.14 -8.33 13.82
C ASP A 268 -26.72 -7.77 13.55
N HIS A 269 -25.67 -8.59 13.68
CA HIS A 269 -24.30 -8.16 13.40
C HIS A 269 -23.46 -9.31 12.81
N PRO A 270 -22.46 -9.01 11.97
CA PRO A 270 -21.59 -10.02 11.37
C PRO A 270 -20.91 -10.92 12.40
N VAL A 271 -20.73 -12.20 12.06
CA VAL A 271 -19.89 -13.13 12.83
C VAL A 271 -18.41 -12.97 12.47
N LEU A 272 -18.14 -12.49 11.26
CA LEU A 272 -16.81 -12.23 10.72
C LEU A 272 -16.89 -10.93 9.91
N ARG A 273 -15.94 -10.02 10.14
CA ARG A 273 -15.66 -8.87 9.27
C ARG A 273 -14.21 -8.94 8.82
N LEU A 274 -13.93 -8.51 7.60
CA LEU A 274 -12.58 -8.27 7.08
C LEU A 274 -12.54 -6.84 6.54
N TRP A 275 -11.46 -6.12 6.86
CA TRP A 275 -11.00 -4.96 6.10
C TRP A 275 -9.64 -5.30 5.49
N ALA A 276 -9.39 -4.95 4.24
CA ALA A 276 -8.18 -5.26 3.51
C ALA A 276 -7.74 -4.12 2.57
N VAL A 277 -6.43 -4.06 2.29
CA VAL A 277 -5.83 -3.15 1.30
C VAL A 277 -4.52 -3.76 0.78
N TYR A 278 -4.23 -3.51 -0.50
CA TYR A 278 -3.11 -4.10 -1.22
C TYR A 278 -2.18 -2.99 -1.70
N VAL A 279 -1.02 -2.88 -1.06
CA VAL A 279 -0.13 -1.70 -1.19
C VAL A 279 1.05 -2.06 -2.09
N PRO A 280 1.25 -1.42 -3.25
CA PRO A 280 2.35 -1.78 -4.16
C PRO A 280 3.71 -1.51 -3.51
N GLU A 281 4.65 -2.45 -3.63
CA GLU A 281 6.02 -2.30 -3.11
C GLU A 281 6.98 -1.76 -4.18
N ASP A 282 6.96 -2.29 -5.41
CA ASP A 282 7.83 -1.90 -6.54
C ASP A 282 7.19 -0.91 -7.53
N ALA A 283 8.01 -0.31 -8.40
CA ALA A 283 7.61 0.77 -9.32
C ALA A 283 6.70 0.28 -10.47
N GLU A 284 6.92 -0.94 -10.93
CA GLU A 284 6.09 -1.66 -11.90
C GLU A 284 4.79 -2.20 -11.27
N GLN A 285 4.66 -2.08 -9.94
CA GLN A 285 3.58 -2.62 -9.11
C GLN A 285 3.32 -4.12 -9.36
N ARG A 286 4.36 -4.93 -9.56
CA ARG A 286 4.27 -6.39 -9.71
C ARG A 286 4.21 -7.14 -8.38
N THR A 287 4.53 -6.46 -7.29
CA THR A 287 4.47 -6.95 -5.92
C THR A 287 3.64 -6.00 -5.07
N CYS A 288 2.74 -6.55 -4.26
CA CYS A 288 1.96 -5.79 -3.29
C CYS A 288 2.03 -6.40 -1.89
N HIS A 289 1.85 -5.57 -0.88
CA HIS A 289 1.70 -5.96 0.50
C HIS A 289 0.22 -5.97 0.87
N ALA A 290 -0.33 -7.15 1.13
CA ALA A 290 -1.68 -7.31 1.64
C ALA A 290 -1.69 -7.02 3.16
N TYR A 291 -2.30 -5.90 3.55
CA TYR A 291 -2.65 -5.60 4.93
C TYR A 291 -4.13 -5.96 5.16
N GLY A 292 -4.43 -6.64 6.26
CA GLY A 292 -5.79 -7.06 6.56
C GLY A 292 -6.10 -7.07 8.05
N LEU A 293 -7.35 -6.79 8.40
CA LEU A 293 -7.89 -6.78 9.75
C LEU A 293 -9.13 -7.68 9.77
N LEU A 294 -8.94 -8.93 10.18
CA LEU A 294 -10.03 -9.91 10.31
C LEU A 294 -10.58 -9.87 11.74
N MET A 295 -11.81 -9.42 11.90
CA MET A 295 -12.51 -9.28 13.17
C MET A 295 -13.51 -10.43 13.31
N ILE A 296 -13.26 -11.33 14.26
CA ILE A 296 -14.14 -12.49 14.52
C ILE A 296 -14.92 -12.23 15.80
N LYS A 297 -16.25 -12.41 15.74
CA LYS A 297 -17.15 -12.20 16.87
C LYS A 297 -16.79 -13.15 18.01
N ARG A 298 -16.69 -12.64 19.23
CA ARG A 298 -16.40 -13.46 20.41
C ARG A 298 -17.61 -14.36 20.71
N PRO A 299 -17.41 -15.67 20.95
CA PRO A 299 -18.46 -16.56 21.42
C PRO A 299 -18.83 -16.21 22.87
N ARG A 300 -20.00 -16.70 23.32
CA ARG A 300 -20.51 -16.47 24.69
C ARG A 300 -19.59 -17.05 25.78
N ILE A 301 -18.77 -18.04 25.46
CA ILE A 301 -17.84 -18.71 26.38
C ILE A 301 -16.41 -18.30 26.01
N PRO A 302 -15.73 -17.42 26.78
CA PRO A 302 -14.42 -16.86 26.40
C PRO A 302 -13.31 -17.90 26.19
N ALA A 303 -13.34 -19.00 26.95
CA ALA A 303 -12.36 -20.09 26.83
C ALA A 303 -12.43 -20.82 25.48
N ALA A 304 -13.63 -20.89 24.87
CA ALA A 304 -13.84 -21.59 23.61
C ALA A 304 -13.04 -20.93 22.47
N LEU A 305 -13.07 -19.58 22.40
CA LEU A 305 -12.27 -18.81 21.45
C LEU A 305 -10.75 -18.98 21.66
N GLN A 306 -10.28 -19.22 22.89
CA GLN A 306 -8.86 -19.46 23.14
C GLN A 306 -8.41 -20.79 22.52
N VAL A 307 -9.22 -21.84 22.68
CA VAL A 307 -8.99 -23.17 22.09
C VAL A 307 -9.14 -23.14 20.57
N ALA A 308 -10.13 -22.42 20.04
CA ALA A 308 -10.36 -22.31 18.60
C ALA A 308 -9.30 -21.46 17.87
N TRP A 309 -8.68 -20.47 18.52
CA TRP A 309 -7.83 -19.48 17.87
C TRP A 309 -6.67 -20.03 17.01
N PRO A 310 -5.90 -21.06 17.45
CA PRO A 310 -4.85 -21.64 16.61
C PRO A 310 -5.42 -22.30 15.34
N PHE A 311 -6.58 -22.94 15.42
CA PHE A 311 -7.25 -23.56 14.28
C PHE A 311 -7.84 -22.52 13.32
N ILE A 312 -8.44 -21.45 13.86
CA ILE A 312 -8.92 -20.30 13.09
C ILE A 312 -7.75 -19.69 12.30
N ARG A 313 -6.64 -19.41 12.98
CA ARG A 313 -5.43 -18.85 12.35
C ARG A 313 -4.91 -19.77 11.24
N HIS A 314 -4.73 -21.06 11.54
CA HIS A 314 -4.22 -22.03 10.56
C HIS A 314 -5.15 -22.16 9.34
N PHE A 315 -6.47 -22.14 9.56
CA PHE A 315 -7.46 -22.13 8.49
C PHE A 315 -7.32 -20.88 7.61
N THR A 316 -7.25 -19.68 8.18
CA THR A 316 -7.12 -18.45 7.38
C THR A 316 -5.77 -18.35 6.68
N GLU A 317 -4.67 -18.81 7.31
CA GLU A 317 -3.35 -18.89 6.68
C GLU A 317 -3.36 -19.85 5.46
N ARG A 318 -4.18 -20.91 5.49
CA ARG A 318 -4.36 -21.81 4.34
C ARG A 318 -5.21 -21.22 3.21
N VAL A 319 -6.33 -20.58 3.53
CA VAL A 319 -7.17 -19.89 2.52
C VAL A 319 -6.32 -18.85 1.77
N PHE A 320 -5.65 -17.96 2.51
CA PHE A 320 -4.77 -16.96 1.93
C PHE A 320 -3.60 -17.55 1.11
N ALA A 321 -3.08 -18.73 1.47
CA ALA A 321 -2.03 -19.38 0.69
C ALA A 321 -2.54 -19.93 -0.65
N GLU A 322 -3.80 -20.38 -0.71
CA GLU A 322 -4.46 -20.78 -1.95
C GLU A 322 -4.77 -19.56 -2.84
N ASP A 323 -5.33 -18.48 -2.28
CA ASP A 323 -5.56 -17.22 -2.99
C ASP A 323 -4.27 -16.66 -3.58
N ARG A 324 -3.23 -16.55 -2.74
CA ARG A 324 -1.89 -16.11 -3.13
C ARG A 324 -1.35 -16.94 -4.30
N MET A 325 -1.54 -18.25 -4.28
CA MET A 325 -1.06 -19.13 -5.36
C MET A 325 -1.75 -18.81 -6.69
N ALA A 326 -3.05 -18.54 -6.67
CA ALA A 326 -3.82 -18.19 -7.86
C ALA A 326 -3.41 -16.82 -8.43
N VAL A 327 -3.43 -15.76 -7.63
CA VAL A 327 -3.10 -14.40 -8.10
C VAL A 327 -1.64 -14.24 -8.55
N GLU A 328 -0.70 -14.95 -7.91
CA GLU A 328 0.69 -14.97 -8.38
C GLU A 328 0.84 -15.77 -9.68
N ALA A 329 -0.05 -16.74 -9.95
CA ALA A 329 -0.08 -17.45 -11.24
C ALA A 329 -0.65 -16.57 -12.36
N GLU A 330 -1.71 -15.81 -12.09
CA GLU A 330 -2.22 -14.82 -13.04
C GLU A 330 -1.21 -13.71 -13.35
N GLN A 331 -0.46 -13.22 -12.35
CA GLN A 331 0.63 -12.27 -12.60
C GLN A 331 1.69 -12.85 -13.53
N ARG A 332 2.08 -14.12 -13.35
CA ARG A 332 3.05 -14.77 -14.25
C ARG A 332 2.50 -14.91 -15.67
N ALA A 333 1.23 -15.30 -15.80
CA ALA A 333 0.58 -15.39 -17.11
C ALA A 333 0.54 -14.02 -17.83
N TRP A 334 0.21 -12.93 -17.13
CA TRP A 334 0.25 -11.58 -17.68
C TRP A 334 1.69 -11.12 -18.02
N ASP A 335 2.67 -11.44 -17.17
CA ASP A 335 4.09 -11.14 -17.42
C ASP A 335 4.64 -11.86 -18.67
N GLU A 336 4.23 -13.12 -18.88
CA GLU A 336 4.59 -13.95 -20.04
C GLU A 336 3.89 -13.49 -21.33
N GLN A 337 2.64 -13.02 -21.24
CA GLN A 337 1.84 -12.56 -22.38
C GLN A 337 2.15 -11.10 -22.78
N GLY A 338 2.60 -10.29 -21.83
CA GLY A 338 2.86 -8.86 -21.99
C GLY A 338 1.62 -7.97 -22.01
N GLU A 339 0.42 -8.56 -21.91
CA GLU A 339 -0.88 -7.88 -21.96
C GLU A 339 -1.97 -8.70 -21.23
N ASP A 340 -3.07 -8.05 -20.88
CA ASP A 340 -4.22 -8.71 -20.25
C ASP A 340 -5.11 -9.37 -21.31
N ARG A 341 -5.00 -10.71 -21.41
CA ARG A 341 -5.81 -11.56 -22.31
C ARG A 341 -7.01 -12.20 -21.60
N ASN A 342 -7.41 -11.70 -20.42
CA ASN A 342 -8.48 -12.34 -19.64
C ASN A 342 -9.85 -12.10 -20.28
N HIS A 343 -10.50 -13.18 -20.73
CA HIS A 343 -11.90 -13.18 -21.16
C HIS A 343 -12.85 -13.18 -19.96
N GLU A 344 -12.82 -12.10 -19.17
CA GLU A 344 -13.76 -11.92 -18.06
C GLU A 344 -15.18 -11.72 -18.59
N VAL A 345 -16.12 -12.50 -18.05
CA VAL A 345 -17.53 -12.56 -18.46
C VAL A 345 -18.50 -12.19 -17.35
N PHE A 346 -18.05 -12.17 -16.08
CA PHE A 346 -18.87 -11.87 -14.93
C PHE A 346 -19.03 -10.35 -14.77
N PRO A 347 -20.24 -9.77 -14.94
CA PRO A 347 -20.40 -8.31 -14.98
C PRO A 347 -19.93 -7.59 -13.71
N LEU A 348 -20.01 -8.27 -12.56
CA LEU A 348 -19.51 -7.81 -11.28
C LEU A 348 -18.00 -7.53 -11.30
N ILE A 349 -17.19 -8.42 -11.89
CA ILE A 349 -15.74 -8.27 -11.96
C ILE A 349 -15.36 -7.24 -13.03
N LEU A 350 -16.10 -7.17 -14.14
CA LEU A 350 -15.94 -6.09 -15.12
C LEU A 350 -16.15 -4.71 -14.47
N ASP A 351 -17.20 -4.55 -13.64
CA ASP A 351 -17.46 -3.31 -12.91
C ASP A 351 -16.38 -3.01 -11.83
N VAL A 352 -15.78 -4.03 -11.18
CA VAL A 352 -14.59 -3.85 -10.32
C VAL A 352 -13.42 -3.31 -11.13
N ARG A 353 -13.10 -3.95 -12.26
CA ARG A 353 -12.01 -3.53 -13.15
C ARG A 353 -12.24 -2.09 -13.66
N ASP A 354 -13.48 -1.68 -13.90
CA ASP A 354 -13.86 -0.30 -14.23
C ASP A 354 -13.55 0.67 -13.07
N VAL A 355 -13.97 0.36 -11.83
CA VAL A 355 -13.68 1.19 -10.64
C VAL A 355 -12.17 1.32 -10.38
N LEU A 356 -11.41 0.24 -10.48
CA LEU A 356 -9.95 0.27 -10.27
C LEU A 356 -9.24 1.10 -11.36
N ARG A 357 -9.64 0.96 -12.64
CA ARG A 357 -9.11 1.79 -13.74
C ARG A 357 -9.46 3.27 -13.58
N ALA A 358 -10.67 3.59 -13.12
CA ALA A 358 -11.14 4.97 -13.00
C ALA A 358 -10.51 5.75 -11.84
N ASN A 359 -10.03 5.07 -10.79
CA ASN A 359 -9.47 5.70 -9.59
C ASN A 359 -7.94 5.54 -9.46
N GLY A 360 -7.35 4.56 -10.16
CA GLY A 360 -5.90 4.36 -10.26
C GLY A 360 -5.20 5.40 -11.13
N VAL A 361 -3.87 5.34 -11.16
CA VAL A 361 -3.01 6.23 -11.95
C VAL A 361 -2.24 5.44 -13.01
N PRO A 362 -2.08 5.94 -14.25
CA PRO A 362 -1.31 5.23 -15.27
C PRO A 362 0.14 4.96 -14.81
N LEU A 363 0.56 3.69 -14.87
CA LEU A 363 1.95 3.31 -14.67
C LEU A 363 2.79 3.91 -15.79
N ARG A 364 3.93 4.52 -15.43
CA ARG A 364 4.87 5.03 -16.43
C ARG A 364 5.41 3.85 -17.24
N PRO A 365 5.43 3.91 -18.58
CA PRO A 365 6.15 2.94 -19.38
C PRO A 365 7.60 2.85 -18.91
N ARG A 366 8.17 1.64 -18.92
CA ARG A 366 9.60 1.44 -18.61
C ARG A 366 10.40 2.32 -19.56
N ALA A 367 11.06 3.37 -19.04
CA ALA A 367 12.09 4.07 -19.79
C ALA A 367 13.09 3.02 -20.26
N ALA A 368 13.29 2.89 -21.58
CA ALA A 368 14.05 1.79 -22.13
C ALA A 368 15.49 1.86 -21.60
N ALA A 369 15.82 0.97 -20.66
CA ALA A 369 17.20 0.70 -20.26
C ALA A 369 17.91 0.09 -21.47
N GLY A 370 18.49 0.95 -22.31
CA GLY A 370 18.94 0.61 -23.66
C GLY A 370 18.45 1.55 -24.76
N ALA A 371 18.53 2.87 -24.56
CA ALA A 371 18.76 3.81 -25.64
C ALA A 371 20.12 4.46 -25.36
N GLY A 372 21.04 4.37 -26.33
CA GLY A 372 22.46 4.65 -26.10
C GLY A 372 22.73 6.09 -25.65
N THR A 373 23.85 6.26 -24.95
CA THR A 373 24.62 7.51 -24.96
C THR A 373 24.64 8.04 -26.40
N PRO A 374 24.37 9.34 -26.66
CA PRO A 374 24.76 9.90 -27.94
C PRO A 374 26.27 9.72 -28.04
N ALA A 375 26.72 9.01 -29.07
CA ALA A 375 28.14 8.99 -29.39
C ALA A 375 28.55 10.44 -29.67
N CYS A 376 29.59 10.91 -28.99
CA CYS A 376 30.28 12.12 -29.45
C CYS A 376 30.93 11.76 -30.78
N ASP A 377 30.23 12.04 -31.90
CA ASP A 377 30.81 11.96 -33.21
C ASP A 377 31.99 12.91 -33.28
N GLY A 378 33.20 12.34 -33.29
CA GLY A 378 34.44 13.08 -33.44
C GLY A 378 34.50 13.71 -34.83
N ARG A 379 34.06 14.96 -34.94
CA ARG A 379 34.45 15.86 -36.01
C ARG A 379 35.23 17.02 -35.41
N ALA A 380 36.48 17.14 -35.85
CA ALA A 380 37.32 18.28 -35.53
C ALA A 380 36.66 19.59 -35.98
N CYS A 381 36.83 20.63 -35.18
CA CYS A 381 36.76 22.02 -35.59
C CYS A 381 37.98 22.70 -34.96
N ASP A 382 38.71 23.42 -35.80
CA ASP A 382 40.13 23.73 -35.60
C ASP A 382 40.41 24.78 -34.50
N ASP A 383 41.59 24.67 -33.89
CA ASP A 383 42.25 25.78 -33.20
C ASP A 383 42.59 26.90 -34.19
N PRO A 384 42.50 28.17 -33.77
CA PRO A 384 43.44 29.20 -34.20
C PRO A 384 44.27 29.71 -33.02
N ALA A 385 45.59 29.50 -33.12
CA ALA A 385 46.60 30.03 -32.22
C ALA A 385 46.97 31.52 -32.60
N PRO A 386 47.91 32.23 -31.95
CA PRO A 386 47.62 33.60 -31.48
C PRO A 386 48.48 34.72 -32.10
N GLY A 387 48.12 36.00 -31.87
CA GLY A 387 49.08 37.12 -31.97
C GLY A 387 48.53 38.56 -32.09
N SER A 388 49.11 39.50 -31.32
CA SER A 388 48.94 40.99 -31.35
C SER A 388 47.52 41.54 -31.05
N GLY A 389 47.23 42.72 -30.49
CA GLY A 389 47.96 43.86 -29.88
C GLY A 389 46.94 44.99 -29.58
N LEU A 390 47.17 46.08 -28.82
CA LEU A 390 48.31 46.50 -27.99
C LEU A 390 47.86 47.68 -27.06
N LEU A 391 48.29 47.73 -25.78
CA LEU A 391 48.15 48.87 -24.81
C LEU A 391 46.70 49.21 -24.32
N ALA A 392 46.47 49.77 -23.12
CA ALA A 392 47.37 50.49 -22.19
C ALA A 392 47.09 50.32 -20.67
N ALA A 393 48.17 50.43 -19.89
CA ALA A 393 48.31 51.17 -18.62
C ALA A 393 47.80 50.62 -17.26
N HIS A 394 48.72 49.97 -16.55
CA HIS A 394 48.93 50.04 -15.08
C HIS A 394 49.47 51.43 -14.66
N PRO A 395 49.49 51.88 -13.37
CA PRO A 395 49.87 51.15 -12.13
C PRO A 395 48.94 51.35 -10.92
N GLY A 396 49.15 50.70 -9.76
CA GLY A 396 50.32 49.92 -9.35
C GLY A 396 50.08 48.87 -8.24
N ASN A 397 51.19 48.33 -7.76
CA ASN A 397 51.35 47.14 -6.90
C ASN A 397 52.62 47.38 -6.03
N PRO A 398 53.05 46.47 -5.13
CA PRO A 398 52.38 45.76 -4.03
C PRO A 398 52.92 46.23 -2.65
N ALA A 399 52.40 45.64 -1.54
CA ALA A 399 53.15 45.54 -0.28
C ALA A 399 52.75 44.30 0.53
N GLU A 400 53.66 43.33 0.59
CA GLU A 400 53.79 42.23 1.57
C GLU A 400 55.30 42.06 1.83
N PRO A 401 55.76 41.40 2.91
CA PRO A 401 55.10 41.11 4.19
C PRO A 401 55.98 41.50 5.41
N GLU A 402 55.42 41.51 6.63
CA GLU A 402 56.23 41.39 7.86
C GLU A 402 55.65 40.37 8.84
N SER A 403 56.48 39.40 9.20
CA SER A 403 56.27 38.49 10.33
C SER A 403 56.82 39.10 11.62
N PRO A 404 56.22 38.80 12.78
CA PRO A 404 56.95 38.74 14.03
C PRO A 404 56.99 37.32 14.63
N ALA A 405 58.17 36.96 15.12
CA ALA A 405 58.43 35.76 15.93
C ALA A 405 58.11 36.04 17.43
N PRO A 406 58.24 35.06 18.35
CA PRO A 406 57.45 35.02 19.59
C PRO A 406 58.13 35.66 20.83
N PRO A 407 57.38 35.71 21.94
CA PRO A 407 57.83 35.21 23.24
C PRO A 407 56.97 33.99 23.69
N GLY A 408 57.41 33.07 24.53
CA GLY A 408 58.58 33.10 25.41
C GLY A 408 58.14 33.24 26.88
N GLY A 409 57.64 32.15 27.47
CA GLY A 409 57.11 32.10 28.84
C GLY A 409 56.30 30.83 29.08
#